data_AF-A0A7L2RQG2-F1
#
_entry.id   AF-A0A7L2RQG2-F1
#
_cell.length_a   1.000
_cell.length_b   1.000
_cell.length_c   1.000
_cell.angle_alpha   90.00
_cell.angle_beta   90.00
_cell.angle_gamma   90.00
#
_symmetry.space_group_name_H-M   'P 1'
#
loop_
_entity.id
_entity.type
_entity.pdbx_description
1 polymer ?
#
loop_
_entity_poly.entity_id
_entity_poly.type
_entity_poly.pdbx_seq_one_letter_code
_entity_poly.pdbx_strand_id
1 'polypeptide(L)'
;NENCKANEKEREWIRPDKPSKCTWKLGKPLSASPHYHVSRSESPKILPNILEKIGNTPLVRINKIGKHFGLKCELCEYCCR
;
A
#
# COMPACT_ATOMS: atom_id res chain seq x y z
N ASN A 1 21.89 32.92 -33.59
CA ASN A 1 22.84 32.99 -32.46
C ASN A 1 22.06 33.51 -31.28
N GLU A 2 21.47 32.63 -30.48
CA GLU A 2 20.86 33.01 -29.21
C GLU A 2 20.83 31.76 -28.31
N ASN A 3 21.85 31.68 -27.49
CA ASN A 3 22.06 30.64 -26.49
C ASN A 3 21.25 31.01 -25.24
N CYS A 4 20.09 30.39 -25.07
CA CYS A 4 19.34 30.48 -23.83
C CYS A 4 20.00 29.56 -22.79
N LYS A 5 20.98 30.09 -22.06
CA LYS A 5 21.57 29.42 -20.90
C LYS A 5 20.50 29.23 -19.83
N ALA A 6 19.96 28.01 -19.74
CA ALA A 6 19.15 27.59 -18.60
C ALA A 6 20.06 27.48 -17.37
N ASN A 7 19.73 28.21 -16.31
CA ASN A 7 20.42 28.17 -15.02
C ASN A 7 20.44 26.73 -14.48
N GLU A 8 21.64 26.26 -14.12
CA GLU A 8 21.97 24.95 -13.57
C GLU A 8 21.39 24.73 -12.16
N LYS A 9 20.08 24.47 -12.07
CA LYS A 9 19.47 23.57 -11.07
C LYS A 9 18.20 22.99 -11.68
N GLU A 10 18.37 22.22 -12.75
CA GLU A 10 17.28 21.38 -13.24
C GLU A 10 16.89 20.42 -12.10
N ARG A 11 15.63 20.47 -11.65
CA ARG A 11 15.12 19.51 -10.69
C ARG A 11 15.25 18.13 -11.35
N GLU A 12 16.13 17.28 -10.83
CA GLU A 12 16.24 15.88 -11.24
C GLU A 12 14.93 15.15 -10.89
N TRP A 13 13.94 15.26 -11.77
CA TRP A 13 12.64 14.63 -11.59
C TRP A 13 12.74 13.16 -12.00
N ILE A 14 12.58 12.28 -11.02
CA ILE A 14 12.51 10.85 -11.28
C ILE A 14 11.11 10.53 -11.81
N ARG A 15 11.03 9.98 -13.02
CA ARG A 15 9.74 9.54 -13.57
C ARG A 15 9.11 8.43 -12.70
N PRO A 16 7.79 8.47 -12.45
CA PRO A 16 7.10 7.50 -11.61
C PRO A 16 6.99 6.10 -12.24
N ASP A 17 7.18 5.97 -13.55
CA ASP A 17 7.09 4.72 -14.31
C ASP A 17 8.42 3.96 -14.43
N LYS A 18 9.48 4.44 -13.78
CA LYS A 18 10.77 3.74 -13.75
C LYS A 18 10.61 2.34 -13.16
N PRO A 19 11.11 1.27 -13.82
CA PRO A 19 10.99 -0.09 -13.31
C PRO A 19 11.57 -0.24 -11.89
N SER A 20 10.89 -1.06 -11.08
CA SER A 20 11.34 -1.36 -9.71
C SER A 20 12.68 -2.08 -9.70
N LYS A 21 13.56 -1.68 -8.79
CA LYS A 21 14.84 -2.34 -8.52
C LYS A 21 14.77 -3.36 -7.36
N CYS A 22 13.58 -3.56 -6.79
CA CYS A 22 13.40 -4.47 -5.67
C CYS A 22 13.80 -5.91 -6.05
N THR A 23 14.61 -6.54 -5.21
CA THR A 23 15.14 -7.89 -5.42
C THR A 23 14.28 -8.98 -4.78
N TRP A 24 13.13 -8.63 -4.19
CA TRP A 24 12.21 -9.59 -3.58
C TRP A 24 11.74 -10.65 -4.58
N LYS A 25 11.64 -11.89 -4.11
CA LYS A 25 11.11 -13.06 -4.85
C LYS A 25 10.35 -13.97 -3.88
N LEU A 26 9.31 -14.65 -4.39
CA LEU A 26 8.57 -15.65 -3.62
C LEU A 26 9.52 -16.72 -3.05
N GLY A 27 9.35 -17.07 -1.78
CA GLY A 27 10.17 -18.06 -1.08
C GLY A 27 11.48 -17.55 -0.48
N LYS A 28 11.90 -16.30 -0.74
CA LYS A 28 13.02 -15.68 0.00
C LYS A 28 12.62 -15.48 1.47
N PRO A 29 13.53 -15.72 2.43
CA PRO A 29 13.22 -15.51 3.84
C PRO A 29 13.02 -14.02 4.14
N LEU A 30 12.17 -13.71 5.12
CA LEU A 30 11.92 -12.33 5.55
C LEU A 30 13.20 -11.65 6.06
N SER A 31 14.12 -12.40 6.67
CA SER A 31 15.42 -11.90 7.14
C SER A 31 16.33 -11.38 6.01
N ALA A 32 16.10 -11.78 4.76
CA ALA A 32 16.84 -11.26 3.61
C ALA A 32 16.26 -9.93 3.07
N SER A 33 15.13 -9.47 3.62
CA SER A 33 14.56 -8.17 3.26
C SER A 33 15.43 -7.03 3.79
N PRO A 34 15.88 -6.09 2.94
CA PRO A 34 16.62 -4.91 3.39
C PRO A 34 15.70 -3.82 3.98
N HIS A 35 14.38 -4.00 3.91
CA HIS A 35 13.40 -3.02 4.35
C HIS A 35 13.10 -3.11 5.84
N TYR A 36 12.77 -1.97 6.44
CA TYR A 36 12.16 -1.90 7.76
C TYR A 36 10.71 -2.39 7.72
N HIS A 37 10.34 -3.23 8.69
CA HIS A 37 9.00 -3.82 8.80
C HIS A 37 8.37 -3.42 10.12
N VAL A 38 7.09 -3.04 10.08
CA VAL A 38 6.30 -2.70 11.27
C VAL A 38 5.19 -3.73 11.40
N SER A 39 5.09 -4.38 12.56
CA SER A 39 3.96 -5.24 12.90
C SER A 39 2.77 -4.40 13.33
N ARG A 40 1.56 -4.89 13.05
CA ARG A 40 0.33 -4.26 13.53
C ARG A 40 0.23 -4.40 15.05
N SER A 41 0.02 -3.28 15.74
CA SER A 41 -0.28 -3.21 17.17
C SER A 41 -1.79 -3.19 17.41
N GLU A 42 -2.21 -3.59 18.61
CA GLU A 42 -3.59 -3.39 19.06
C GLU A 42 -3.88 -1.90 19.26
N SER A 43 -5.06 -1.46 18.85
CA SER A 43 -5.47 -0.06 19.07
C SER A 43 -5.77 0.18 20.55
N PRO A 44 -5.15 1.19 21.20
CA PRO A 44 -5.47 1.55 22.57
C PRO A 44 -6.90 2.09 22.66
N LYS A 45 -7.49 2.03 23.86
CA LYS A 45 -8.86 2.53 24.11
C LYS A 45 -8.99 4.04 23.83
N ILE A 46 -7.95 4.80 24.19
CA ILE A 46 -7.85 6.23 23.92
C ILE A 46 -6.73 6.41 22.91
N LEU A 47 -7.08 6.90 21.72
CA LEU A 47 -6.10 7.15 20.67
C LEU A 47 -5.40 8.49 20.95
N PRO A 48 -4.07 8.57 20.78
CA PRO A 48 -3.34 9.82 20.98
C PRO A 48 -3.63 10.85 19.88
N ASN A 49 -3.97 10.39 18.68
CA ASN A 49 -4.36 11.23 17.55
C ASN A 49 -5.19 10.43 16.53
N ILE A 50 -5.73 11.11 15.51
CA ILE A 50 -6.61 10.51 14.49
C ILE A 50 -5.87 9.57 13.51
N LEU A 51 -4.57 9.74 13.30
CA LEU A 51 -3.79 8.88 12.40
C LEU A 51 -3.68 7.45 12.95
N GLU A 52 -3.71 7.27 14.27
CA GLU A 52 -3.75 5.96 14.91
C GLU A 52 -5.07 5.19 14.66
N LYS A 53 -6.06 5.84 14.03
CA LYS A 53 -7.28 5.18 13.57
C LYS A 53 -7.14 4.55 12.19
N ILE A 54 -6.06 4.84 11.45
CA ILE A 54 -5.77 4.28 10.13
C ILE A 54 -5.44 2.78 10.26
N GLY A 55 -5.93 1.99 9.31
CA GLY A 55 -5.85 0.54 9.38
C GLY A 55 -6.94 -0.01 10.29
N ASN A 56 -6.78 -1.26 10.75
CA ASN A 56 -7.84 -2.00 11.45
C ASN A 56 -9.19 -2.03 10.71
N THR A 57 -9.17 -1.85 9.39
CA THR A 57 -10.34 -1.85 8.52
C THR A 57 -11.02 -3.22 8.51
N PRO A 58 -12.36 -3.28 8.61
CA PRO A 58 -13.08 -4.53 8.67
C PRO A 58 -13.02 -5.29 7.33
N LEU A 59 -12.96 -6.61 7.43
CA LEU A 59 -13.27 -7.53 6.34
C LEU A 59 -14.75 -7.91 6.44
N VAL A 60 -15.56 -7.48 5.49
CA VAL A 60 -17.03 -7.58 5.56
C VAL A 60 -17.54 -8.63 4.58
N ARG A 61 -18.37 -9.56 5.04
CA ARG A 61 -18.98 -10.59 4.20
C ARG A 61 -20.03 -10.01 3.25
N ILE A 62 -19.98 -10.43 1.98
CA ILE A 62 -20.95 -10.11 0.94
C ILE A 62 -22.06 -11.16 0.90
N ASN A 63 -23.19 -10.85 1.54
CA ASN A 63 -24.25 -11.84 1.77
C ASN A 63 -25.20 -12.07 0.60
N LYS A 64 -25.43 -11.06 -0.25
CA LYS A 64 -26.47 -11.08 -1.30
C LYS A 64 -25.89 -11.27 -2.70
N ILE A 65 -24.95 -10.41 -3.10
CA ILE A 65 -24.41 -10.39 -4.46
C ILE A 65 -23.75 -11.73 -4.81
N GLY A 66 -22.91 -12.27 -3.92
CA GLY A 66 -22.27 -13.57 -4.18
C GLY A 66 -23.27 -14.70 -4.41
N LYS A 67 -24.33 -14.77 -3.60
CA LYS A 67 -25.41 -15.76 -3.78
C LYS A 67 -26.21 -15.52 -5.06
N HIS A 68 -26.49 -14.26 -5.38
CA HIS A 68 -27.24 -13.89 -6.58
C HIS A 68 -26.55 -14.35 -7.87
N PHE A 69 -25.22 -14.30 -7.91
CA PHE A 69 -24.41 -14.77 -9.03
C PHE A 69 -23.93 -16.23 -8.89
N GLY A 70 -24.50 -17.00 -7.95
CA GLY A 70 -24.21 -18.42 -7.79
C GLY A 70 -22.81 -18.75 -7.27
N LEU A 71 -22.12 -17.81 -6.63
CA LEU A 71 -20.83 -18.07 -6.00
C LEU A 71 -21.01 -19.05 -4.84
N LYS A 72 -20.17 -20.09 -4.82
CA LYS A 72 -20.15 -21.13 -3.78
C LYS A 72 -19.13 -20.87 -2.68
N CYS A 73 -18.24 -19.88 -2.88
CA CYS A 73 -17.26 -19.45 -1.89
C CYS A 73 -17.82 -18.36 -0.96
N GLU A 74 -17.15 -18.14 0.17
CA GLU A 74 -17.38 -16.96 0.99
C GLU A 74 -16.74 -15.74 0.31
N LEU A 75 -17.59 -14.80 -0.14
CA LEU A 75 -17.14 -13.54 -0.70
C LEU A 75 -17.05 -12.49 0.41
N CYS A 76 -15.90 -11.84 0.56
CA CYS A 76 -15.65 -10.78 1.52
C CYS A 76 -15.02 -9.57 0.84
N GLU A 77 -15.28 -8.38 1.38
CA GLU A 77 -14.74 -7.11 0.91
C GLU A 77 -13.89 -6.44 2.01
N TYR A 78 -12.73 -5.91 1.63
CA TYR A 78 -11.91 -5.09 2.52
C TYR A 78 -12.30 -3.62 2.37
N CYS A 79 -12.98 -3.05 3.37
CA CYS A 79 -13.64 -1.76 3.22
C CYS A 79 -12.70 -0.55 3.41
N CYS A 80 -11.79 -0.29 2.47
CA CYS A 80 -10.97 0.92 2.45
C CYS A 80 -11.81 2.19 2.25
N ARG A 81 -12.07 2.93 3.32
CA ARG A 81 -12.44 4.35 3.25
C ARG A 81 -11.46 5.17 4.07
#